data_AF-A0A944JJ45-F1
#
_entry.id   AF-A0A944JJ45-F1
#
_cell.length_a   1.000
_cell.length_b   1.000
_cell.length_c   1.000
_cell.angle_alpha   90.00
_cell.angle_beta   90.00
_cell.angle_gamma   90.00
#
_symmetry.space_group_name_H-M   'P 1'
#
loop_
_entity.id
_entity.type
_entity.pdbx_description
1 polymer ?
#
loop_
_entity_poly.entity_id
_entity_poly.type
_entity_poly.pdbx_seq_one_letter_code
_entity_poly.pdbx_strand_id
1 'polypeptide(L)'
;MTTSEERTRRIKEERAERERDYAWFHIAADADEFADDDRVWPGRPIADVAPHLDRLFEHAYLGEAHRVSETDLLAALLVLRTLREDLQRAEGHLIETARKKGVTWTRLAPALEVKSRQSAERRYLQLRGDASDDGRTQEDRVAGERDQRARAKVQRAWMAEHADEIRVLAVRLAAVEDLQQRADHAERASQERMNRRLFPRPAFRRASWPATLHRAIERDAVPEMFHEIRKVTLPAVLDLGPDYAELVAAVSALYRAESEAVHRVLSARWDRRWGPDPDTPDEES
;
A
#
# COMPACT_ATOMS: atom_id res chain seq x y z
N MET A 1 -33.64 31.07 6.65
CA MET A 1 -33.57 29.61 6.38
C MET A 1 -32.46 29.33 5.37
N THR A 2 -31.27 29.86 5.61
CA THR A 2 -30.02 29.46 4.95
C THR A 2 -29.67 28.07 5.47
N THR A 3 -29.69 27.12 4.56
CA THR A 3 -30.13 25.74 4.78
C THR A 3 -28.96 24.86 5.24
N SER A 4 -29.23 23.80 6.01
CA SER A 4 -28.25 22.86 6.56
C SER A 4 -27.11 22.45 5.60
N GLU A 5 -27.38 22.40 4.30
CA GLU A 5 -26.43 22.09 3.23
C GLU A 5 -25.29 23.12 3.09
N GLU A 6 -25.56 24.42 3.23
CA GLU A 6 -24.52 25.46 3.18
C GLU A 6 -23.57 25.37 4.37
N ARG A 7 -24.09 24.96 5.54
CA ARG A 7 -23.28 24.72 6.74
C ARG A 7 -22.40 23.48 6.57
N THR A 8 -22.95 22.40 6.02
CA THR A 8 -22.19 21.17 5.73
C THR A 8 -21.10 21.43 4.69
N ARG A 9 -21.40 22.20 3.63
CA ARG A 9 -20.43 22.58 2.60
C ARG A 9 -19.26 23.37 3.18
N ARG A 10 -19.55 24.39 4.01
CA ARG A 10 -18.52 25.21 4.67
C ARG A 10 -17.60 24.38 5.58
N ILE A 11 -18.16 23.43 6.33
CA ILE A 11 -17.38 22.52 7.18
C ILE A 11 -16.46 21.62 6.34
N LYS A 12 -16.93 21.14 5.18
CA LYS A 12 -16.10 20.34 4.26
C LYS A 12 -14.97 21.17 3.65
N GLU A 13 -15.26 22.41 3.24
CA GLU A 13 -14.27 23.37 2.71
C GLU A 13 -13.19 23.69 3.77
N GLU A 14 -13.58 24.04 5.01
CA GLU A 14 -12.65 24.32 6.11
C GLU A 14 -11.74 23.12 6.46
N ARG A 15 -12.27 21.89 6.35
CA ARG A 15 -11.47 20.67 6.54
C ARG A 15 -10.54 20.41 5.36
N ALA A 16 -10.97 20.65 4.13
CA ALA A 16 -10.14 20.49 2.94
C ALA A 16 -8.90 21.41 2.94
N GLU A 17 -8.95 22.53 3.65
CA GLU A 17 -7.82 23.45 3.81
C GLU A 17 -6.75 22.95 4.80
N ARG A 18 -7.08 22.00 5.68
CA ARG A 18 -6.23 21.61 6.83
C ARG A 18 -5.91 20.12 6.88
N GLU A 19 -6.80 19.28 6.38
CA GLU A 19 -6.71 17.83 6.49
C GLU A 19 -6.47 17.21 5.11
N ARG A 20 -5.42 16.38 4.98
CA ARG A 20 -4.98 15.81 3.70
C ARG A 20 -6.04 14.92 3.04
N ASP A 21 -6.79 14.17 3.83
CA ASP A 21 -7.84 13.28 3.32
C ASP A 21 -9.01 14.07 2.72
N TYR A 22 -9.45 15.14 3.40
CA TYR A 22 -10.50 16.02 2.90
C TYR A 22 -10.02 16.84 1.70
N ALA A 23 -8.77 17.29 1.71
CA ALA A 23 -8.15 17.96 0.56
C ALA A 23 -8.16 17.05 -0.67
N TRP A 24 -7.86 15.76 -0.51
CA TRP A 24 -7.91 14.80 -1.60
C TRP A 24 -9.31 14.67 -2.19
N PHE A 25 -10.33 14.50 -1.34
CA PHE A 25 -11.72 14.39 -1.81
C PHE A 25 -12.24 15.68 -2.45
N HIS A 26 -11.82 16.85 -1.94
CA HIS A 26 -12.17 18.14 -2.53
C HIS A 26 -11.60 18.33 -3.94
N ILE A 27 -10.41 17.79 -4.21
CA ILE A 27 -9.75 17.88 -5.52
C ILE A 27 -10.18 16.76 -6.47
N ALA A 28 -10.60 15.60 -5.97
CA ALA A 28 -10.94 14.45 -6.79
C ALA A 28 -12.10 14.72 -7.77
N ALA A 29 -11.94 14.30 -9.04
CA ALA A 29 -12.88 14.55 -10.13
C ALA A 29 -14.17 13.71 -10.02
N ASP A 30 -14.09 12.51 -9.44
CA ASP A 30 -15.21 11.63 -9.11
C ASP A 30 -15.03 11.19 -7.64
N ALA A 31 -15.40 12.07 -6.72
CA ALA A 31 -15.44 11.75 -5.30
C ALA A 31 -16.74 11.02 -4.96
N ASP A 32 -16.83 9.73 -5.30
CA ASP A 32 -17.73 8.86 -4.53
C ASP A 32 -17.17 8.81 -3.11
N GLU A 33 -17.79 9.60 -2.23
CA GLU A 33 -17.51 9.66 -0.80
C GLU A 33 -17.52 8.22 -0.25
N PHE A 34 -16.33 7.69 0.07
CA PHE A 34 -16.12 6.37 0.67
C PHE A 34 -16.27 5.15 -0.27
N ALA A 35 -15.85 5.23 -1.52
CA ALA A 35 -15.50 4.00 -2.25
C ALA A 35 -14.24 3.38 -1.61
N ASP A 36 -14.43 2.27 -0.90
CA ASP A 36 -13.39 1.41 -0.32
C ASP A 36 -12.55 0.80 -1.48
N ASP A 37 -11.63 1.59 -2.02
CA ASP A 37 -10.79 1.17 -3.14
C ASP A 37 -9.68 0.28 -2.57
N ASP A 38 -9.95 -1.03 -2.55
CA ASP A 38 -9.10 -2.16 -2.17
C ASP A 38 -7.80 -2.30 -3.02
N ARG A 39 -7.24 -1.18 -3.50
CA ARG A 39 -6.01 -1.14 -4.30
C ARG A 39 -4.79 -1.09 -3.41
N VAL A 40 -3.87 -2.03 -3.65
CA VAL A 40 -2.61 -2.26 -2.92
C VAL A 40 -1.54 -1.18 -3.22
N TRP A 41 -1.92 0.01 -3.69
CA TRP A 41 -0.99 1.13 -3.87
C TRP A 41 -0.82 1.88 -2.54
N PRO A 42 0.39 2.32 -2.15
CA PRO A 42 0.56 3.17 -1.00
C PRO A 42 0.10 4.59 -1.36
N GLY A 43 -1.22 4.80 -1.40
CA GLY A 43 -1.86 6.07 -1.75
C GLY A 43 -3.10 5.88 -2.61
N ARG A 44 -3.93 6.93 -2.67
CA ARG A 44 -5.11 6.98 -3.55
C ARG A 44 -4.67 7.19 -5.01
N PRO A 45 -5.47 6.78 -6.01
CA PRO A 45 -5.10 6.91 -7.41
C PRO A 45 -4.83 8.37 -7.82
N ILE A 46 -3.62 8.66 -8.32
CA ILE A 46 -3.26 9.99 -8.86
C ILE A 46 -4.28 10.46 -9.92
N ALA A 47 -4.84 9.51 -10.67
CA ALA A 47 -5.87 9.78 -11.68
C ALA A 47 -7.11 10.49 -11.12
N ASP A 48 -7.42 10.32 -9.84
CA ASP A 48 -8.61 10.93 -9.21
C ASP A 48 -8.44 12.43 -9.13
N VAL A 49 -7.24 12.90 -8.78
CA VAL A 49 -6.93 14.32 -8.54
C VAL A 49 -6.31 15.02 -9.75
N ALA A 50 -5.70 14.26 -10.68
CA ALA A 50 -4.94 14.81 -11.79
C ALA A 50 -5.72 15.80 -12.67
N PRO A 51 -6.96 15.53 -13.12
CA PRO A 51 -7.70 16.46 -13.99
C PRO A 51 -8.00 17.81 -13.33
N HIS A 52 -8.16 17.83 -12.01
CA HIS A 52 -8.41 19.06 -11.27
C HIS A 52 -7.10 19.80 -10.99
N LEU A 53 -6.05 19.08 -10.55
CA LEU A 53 -4.72 19.67 -10.38
C LEU A 53 -4.18 20.29 -11.68
N ASP A 54 -4.38 19.64 -12.83
CA ASP A 54 -3.95 20.18 -14.13
C ASP A 54 -4.60 21.53 -14.43
N ARG A 55 -5.92 21.67 -14.19
CA ARG A 55 -6.64 22.93 -14.33
C ARG A 55 -6.14 23.99 -13.34
N LEU A 56 -5.91 23.61 -12.09
CA LEU A 56 -5.40 24.52 -11.07
C LEU A 56 -3.98 25.00 -11.39
N PHE A 57 -3.10 24.12 -11.88
CA PHE A 57 -1.76 24.48 -12.31
C PHE A 57 -1.77 25.38 -13.55
N GLU A 58 -2.66 25.11 -14.51
CA GLU A 58 -2.84 25.97 -15.68
C GLU A 58 -3.26 27.38 -15.28
N HIS A 59 -4.30 27.52 -14.45
CA HIS A 59 -4.75 28.84 -13.97
C HIS A 59 -3.69 29.55 -13.12
N ALA A 60 -2.97 28.83 -12.26
CA ALA A 60 -1.88 29.38 -11.46
C ALA A 60 -0.71 29.85 -12.33
N TYR A 61 -0.34 29.07 -13.36
CA TYR A 61 0.73 29.42 -14.30
C TYR A 61 0.37 30.63 -15.16
N LEU A 62 -0.88 30.73 -15.60
CA LEU A 62 -1.40 31.86 -16.38
C LEU A 62 -1.70 33.11 -15.54
N GLY A 63 -1.57 33.04 -14.21
CA GLY A 63 -1.85 34.16 -13.30
C GLY A 63 -3.35 34.47 -13.16
N GLU A 64 -4.23 33.51 -13.49
CA GLU A 64 -5.68 33.65 -13.45
C GLU A 64 -6.24 33.40 -12.04
N ALA A 65 -5.73 34.13 -11.04
CA ALA A 65 -6.09 33.91 -9.63
C ALA A 65 -7.60 33.98 -9.36
N HIS A 66 -8.35 34.77 -10.14
CA HIS A 66 -9.81 34.88 -10.03
C HIS A 66 -10.60 33.62 -10.44
N ARG A 67 -9.97 32.67 -11.13
CA ARG A 67 -10.60 31.40 -11.56
C ARG A 67 -10.42 30.27 -10.56
N VAL A 68 -9.67 30.51 -9.49
CA VAL A 68 -9.33 29.50 -8.50
C VAL A 68 -9.75 29.99 -7.11
N SER A 69 -10.42 29.15 -6.33
CA SER A 69 -10.76 29.51 -4.95
C SER A 69 -9.56 29.35 -4.01
N GLU A 70 -9.59 30.04 -2.87
CA GLU A 70 -8.57 29.88 -1.82
C GLU A 70 -8.51 28.44 -1.29
N THR A 71 -9.67 27.83 -1.07
CA THR A 71 -9.82 26.44 -0.67
C THR A 71 -9.21 25.48 -1.70
N ASP A 72 -9.40 25.70 -3.00
CA ASP A 72 -8.78 24.87 -4.05
C ASP A 72 -7.25 24.95 -4.02
N LEU A 73 -6.69 26.14 -3.79
CA LEU A 73 -5.24 26.33 -3.69
C LEU A 73 -4.66 25.60 -2.47
N LEU A 74 -5.27 25.77 -1.31
CA LEU A 74 -4.83 25.13 -0.07
C LEU A 74 -4.96 23.60 -0.14
N ALA A 75 -6.09 23.11 -0.64
CA ALA A 75 -6.30 21.69 -0.87
C ALA A 75 -5.31 21.12 -1.89
N ALA A 76 -5.04 21.81 -3.01
CA ALA A 76 -4.05 21.38 -4.00
C ALA A 76 -2.64 21.29 -3.42
N LEU A 77 -2.24 22.21 -2.53
CA LEU A 77 -0.94 22.14 -1.84
C LEU A 77 -0.84 20.94 -0.90
N LEU A 78 -1.91 20.61 -0.18
CA LEU A 78 -1.98 19.41 0.66
C LEU A 78 -1.92 18.13 -0.17
N VAL A 79 -2.66 18.07 -1.28
CA VAL A 79 -2.63 16.95 -2.22
C VAL A 79 -1.24 16.79 -2.85
N LEU A 80 -0.60 17.89 -3.27
CA LEU A 80 0.77 17.87 -3.77
C LEU A 80 1.76 17.29 -2.76
N ARG A 81 1.59 17.59 -1.47
CA ARG A 81 2.43 16.99 -0.42
C ARG A 81 2.21 15.49 -0.33
N THR A 82 0.95 15.03 -0.32
CA THR A 82 0.62 13.59 -0.32
C THR A 82 1.20 12.88 -1.54
N LEU A 83 1.02 13.46 -2.74
CA LEU A 83 1.54 12.90 -3.99
C LEU A 83 3.08 12.78 -3.97
N ARG A 84 3.80 13.75 -3.41
CA ARG A 84 5.27 13.65 -3.29
C ARG A 84 5.69 12.48 -2.40
N GLU A 85 4.99 12.26 -1.30
CA GLU A 85 5.23 11.13 -0.39
C GLU A 85 4.91 9.79 -1.08
N ASP A 86 3.79 9.71 -1.81
CA ASP A 86 3.40 8.52 -2.59
C ASP A 86 4.41 8.21 -3.70
N LEU A 87 4.87 9.23 -4.43
CA LEU A 87 5.85 9.09 -5.50
C LEU A 87 7.23 8.66 -4.97
N GLN A 88 7.65 9.16 -3.81
CA GLN A 88 8.89 8.69 -3.16
C GLN A 88 8.80 7.20 -2.79
N ARG A 89 7.67 6.76 -2.21
CA ARG A 89 7.43 5.32 -1.93
C ARG A 89 7.44 4.49 -3.21
N ALA A 90 6.75 4.96 -4.24
CA ALA A 90 6.69 4.31 -5.53
C ALA A 90 8.08 4.18 -6.18
N GLU A 91 8.90 5.24 -6.11
CA GLU A 91 10.28 5.24 -6.59
C GLU A 91 11.12 4.16 -5.89
N GLY A 92 11.00 4.04 -4.56
CA GLY A 92 11.64 2.97 -3.79
C GLY A 92 11.27 1.57 -4.30
N HIS A 93 9.97 1.28 -4.45
CA HIS A 93 9.50 -0.01 -4.95
C HIS A 93 9.92 -0.30 -6.40
N LEU A 94 9.97 0.72 -7.26
CA LEU A 94 10.47 0.60 -8.62
C LEU A 94 11.96 0.24 -8.65
N ILE A 95 12.76 0.89 -7.81
CA ILE A 95 14.18 0.57 -7.65
C ILE A 95 14.34 -0.87 -7.15
N GLU A 96 13.62 -1.29 -6.11
CA GLU A 96 13.67 -2.68 -5.61
C GLU A 96 13.31 -3.70 -6.69
N THR A 97 12.27 -3.42 -7.47
CA THR A 97 11.82 -4.29 -8.56
C THR A 97 12.87 -4.37 -9.67
N ALA A 98 13.50 -3.24 -10.02
CA ALA A 98 14.61 -3.22 -10.96
C ALA A 98 15.81 -4.02 -10.44
N ARG A 99 16.13 -3.93 -9.14
CA ARG A 99 17.19 -4.70 -8.49
C ARG A 99 16.89 -6.20 -8.50
N LYS A 100 15.63 -6.62 -8.24
CA LYS A 100 15.18 -8.03 -8.35
C LYS A 100 15.30 -8.57 -9.79
N LYS A 101 15.16 -7.72 -10.80
CA LYS A 101 15.41 -8.04 -12.22
C LYS A 101 16.89 -8.01 -12.61
N GLY A 102 17.80 -7.77 -11.67
CA GLY A 102 19.25 -7.77 -11.91
C GLY A 102 19.81 -6.45 -12.47
N VAL A 103 19.05 -5.36 -12.50
CA VAL A 103 19.55 -4.06 -12.97
C VAL A 103 20.63 -3.53 -12.02
N THR A 104 21.82 -3.23 -12.54
CA THR A 104 22.95 -2.74 -11.73
C THR A 104 22.77 -1.28 -11.31
N TRP A 105 23.38 -0.89 -10.18
CA TRP A 105 23.36 0.51 -9.72
C TRP A 105 23.95 1.49 -10.75
N THR A 106 24.97 1.07 -11.50
CA THR A 106 25.54 1.86 -12.59
C THR A 106 24.52 2.13 -13.70
N ARG A 107 23.63 1.17 -13.97
CA ARG A 107 22.55 1.31 -14.95
C ARG A 107 21.34 2.06 -14.41
N LEU A 108 21.12 2.04 -13.08
CA LEU A 108 20.10 2.84 -12.40
C LEU A 108 20.48 4.32 -12.29
N ALA A 109 21.77 4.64 -12.12
CA ALA A 109 22.25 6.01 -11.94
C ALA A 109 21.71 7.01 -12.99
N PRO A 110 21.80 6.77 -14.31
CA PRO A 110 21.23 7.69 -15.30
C PRO A 110 19.69 7.76 -15.24
N ALA A 111 19.00 6.67 -14.88
CA ALA A 111 17.54 6.64 -14.77
C ALA A 111 17.02 7.37 -13.51
N LEU A 112 17.85 7.47 -12.47
CA LEU A 112 17.59 8.25 -11.25
C LEU A 112 18.18 9.67 -11.33
N GLU A 113 18.69 10.07 -12.50
CA GLU A 113 19.31 11.37 -12.75
C GLU A 113 20.47 11.73 -11.79
N VAL A 114 21.22 10.71 -11.37
CA VAL A 114 22.39 10.88 -10.49
C VAL A 114 23.68 10.51 -11.19
N LYS A 115 24.76 11.22 -10.85
CA LYS A 115 26.05 11.14 -11.56
C LYS A 115 26.80 9.84 -11.36
N SER A 116 26.48 9.04 -10.34
CA SER A 116 27.27 7.86 -9.99
C SER A 116 26.44 6.71 -9.40
N ARG A 117 27.00 5.50 -9.46
CA ARG A 117 26.47 4.33 -8.76
C ARG A 117 26.27 4.59 -7.25
N GLN A 118 27.24 5.24 -6.60
CA GLN A 118 27.17 5.50 -5.16
C GLN A 118 26.04 6.46 -4.81
N SER A 119 25.80 7.46 -5.67
CA SER A 119 24.68 8.39 -5.53
C SER A 119 23.33 7.67 -5.71
N ALA A 120 23.24 6.73 -6.65
CA ALA A 120 22.03 5.91 -6.86
C ALA A 120 21.73 5.01 -5.65
N GLU A 121 22.77 4.36 -5.12
CA GLU A 121 22.66 3.53 -3.93
C GLU A 121 22.27 4.35 -2.69
N ARG A 122 22.88 5.53 -2.51
CA ARG A 122 22.51 6.46 -1.42
C ARG A 122 21.05 6.92 -1.53
N ARG A 123 20.59 7.33 -2.73
CA ARG A 123 19.20 7.72 -2.96
C ARG A 123 18.24 6.59 -2.60
N TYR A 124 18.54 5.36 -3.02
CA TYR A 124 17.75 4.20 -2.63
C TYR A 124 17.72 3.96 -1.12
N LEU A 125 18.86 4.09 -0.43
CA LEU A 125 18.92 3.94 1.01
C LEU A 125 18.14 5.05 1.74
N GLN A 126 18.13 6.28 1.21
CA GLN A 126 17.30 7.38 1.70
C GLN A 126 15.81 7.07 1.49
N LEU A 127 15.39 6.65 0.30
CA LEU A 127 14.00 6.27 0.03
C LEU A 127 13.52 5.08 0.87
N ARG A 128 14.43 4.19 1.28
CA ARG A 128 14.14 3.09 2.20
C ARG A 128 14.17 3.52 3.68
N GLY A 129 14.76 4.67 3.97
CA GLY A 129 15.03 5.20 5.32
C GLY A 129 14.24 6.45 5.70
N ASP A 130 13.63 7.17 4.76
CA ASP A 130 12.96 8.46 4.95
C ASP A 130 11.47 8.33 4.53
N ALA A 131 10.49 8.79 5.30
CA ALA A 131 10.44 10.12 5.88
C ALA A 131 10.86 10.22 7.36
N SER A 132 12.05 10.78 7.59
CA SER A 132 12.17 11.99 8.40
C SER A 132 13.57 12.57 8.30
N ASP A 133 13.69 13.69 7.60
CA ASP A 133 14.62 14.76 7.96
C ASP A 133 13.80 16.04 8.16
N ASP A 134 13.08 16.05 9.27
CA ASP A 134 13.01 17.21 10.16
C ASP A 134 12.82 16.62 11.58
N GLY A 135 13.95 16.34 12.25
CA GLY A 135 13.98 15.98 13.68
C GLY A 135 13.78 14.51 14.05
N ARG A 136 14.57 13.55 13.52
CA ARG A 136 14.67 12.19 14.12
C ARG A 136 16.12 11.72 14.21
N THR A 137 16.56 11.36 15.41
CA THR A 137 17.95 11.04 15.74
C THR A 137 18.32 9.61 15.29
N GLN A 138 19.62 9.26 15.30
CA GLN A 138 20.15 7.91 15.04
C GLN A 138 19.42 6.79 15.84
N GLU A 139 18.77 7.15 16.95
CA GLU A 139 17.98 6.27 17.81
C GLU A 139 16.65 5.84 17.15
N ASP A 140 16.02 6.73 16.38
CA ASP A 140 14.77 6.46 15.64
C ASP A 140 14.99 5.48 14.47
N ARG A 141 16.17 5.53 13.85
CA ARG A 141 16.58 4.59 12.79
C ARG A 141 16.77 3.16 13.32
N VAL A 142 17.42 3.04 14.47
CA VAL A 142 17.55 1.76 15.19
C VAL A 142 16.18 1.26 15.65
N ALA A 143 15.29 2.16 16.06
CA ALA A 143 13.91 1.85 16.43
C ALA A 143 13.08 1.30 15.27
N GLY A 144 13.12 1.91 14.07
CA GLY A 144 12.38 1.44 12.90
C GLY A 144 12.83 0.06 12.40
N GLU A 145 14.15 -0.19 12.35
CA GLU A 145 14.68 -1.54 12.05
C GLU A 145 14.29 -2.55 13.14
N ARG A 146 14.30 -2.14 14.41
CA ARG A 146 13.83 -2.98 15.52
C ARG A 146 12.34 -3.28 15.42
N ASP A 147 11.52 -2.37 14.89
CA ASP A 147 10.08 -2.55 14.74
C ASP A 147 9.74 -3.44 13.53
N GLN A 148 10.49 -3.34 12.42
CA GLN A 148 10.39 -4.31 11.31
C GLN A 148 10.81 -5.72 11.75
N ARG A 149 11.91 -5.85 12.51
CA ARG A 149 12.33 -7.14 13.09
C ARG A 149 11.31 -7.66 14.09
N ALA A 150 10.69 -6.78 14.86
CA ALA A 150 9.63 -7.15 15.79
C ALA A 150 8.39 -7.65 15.07
N ARG A 151 7.94 -6.95 14.03
CA ARG A 151 6.85 -7.38 13.16
C ARG A 151 7.12 -8.75 12.56
N ALA A 152 8.30 -8.95 11.96
CA ALA A 152 8.70 -10.24 11.40
C ALA A 152 8.77 -11.35 12.47
N LYS A 153 9.22 -11.02 13.70
CA LYS A 153 9.25 -11.98 14.82
C LYS A 153 7.85 -12.36 15.28
N VAL A 154 6.96 -11.39 15.45
CA VAL A 154 5.57 -11.61 15.87
C VAL A 154 4.83 -12.42 14.82
N GLN A 155 4.95 -12.05 13.55
CA GLN A 155 4.34 -12.79 12.45
C GLN A 155 4.85 -14.24 12.39
N ARG A 156 6.16 -14.47 12.56
CA ARG A 156 6.71 -15.85 12.62
C ARG A 156 6.19 -16.64 13.81
N ALA A 157 6.12 -16.02 14.99
CA ALA A 157 5.58 -16.68 16.18
C ALA A 157 4.09 -17.01 16.00
N TRP A 158 3.32 -16.07 15.47
CA TRP A 158 1.91 -16.23 15.17
C TRP A 158 1.68 -17.36 14.14
N MET A 159 2.44 -17.38 13.04
CA MET A 159 2.36 -18.48 12.07
C MET A 159 2.71 -19.84 12.67
N ALA A 160 3.62 -19.89 13.65
CA ALA A 160 3.97 -21.14 14.34
C ALA A 160 2.85 -21.58 15.29
N GLU A 161 2.20 -20.65 15.97
CA GLU A 161 1.04 -20.90 16.84
C GLU A 161 -0.19 -21.35 16.04
N HIS A 162 -0.41 -20.77 14.86
CA HIS A 162 -1.52 -21.07 13.95
C HIS A 162 -1.16 -22.08 12.84
N ALA A 163 -0.09 -22.86 13.02
CA ALA A 163 0.45 -23.73 11.98
C ALA A 163 -0.57 -24.78 11.49
N ASP A 164 -1.35 -25.36 12.39
CA ASP A 164 -2.37 -26.36 12.05
C ASP A 164 -3.50 -25.77 11.21
N GLU A 165 -3.98 -24.58 11.59
CA GLU A 165 -4.99 -23.84 10.84
C GLU A 165 -4.51 -23.50 9.43
N ILE A 166 -3.25 -23.03 9.32
CA ILE A 166 -2.61 -22.72 8.03
C ILE A 166 -2.52 -23.98 7.15
N ARG A 167 -2.11 -25.13 7.70
CA ARG A 167 -2.03 -26.40 6.96
C ARG A 167 -3.39 -26.83 6.44
N VAL A 168 -4.43 -26.78 7.29
CA VAL A 168 -5.78 -27.16 6.90
C VAL A 168 -6.27 -26.26 5.76
N LEU A 169 -6.10 -24.95 5.87
CA LEU A 169 -6.52 -24.02 4.83
C LEU A 169 -5.72 -24.18 3.53
N ALA A 170 -4.41 -24.46 3.62
CA ALA A 170 -3.58 -24.75 2.46
C ALA A 170 -4.03 -26.02 1.73
N VAL A 171 -4.31 -27.11 2.45
CA VAL A 171 -4.81 -28.36 1.85
C VAL A 171 -6.20 -28.16 1.25
N ARG A 172 -7.11 -27.48 1.94
CA ARG A 172 -8.45 -27.15 1.41
C ARG A 172 -8.35 -26.32 0.13
N LEU A 173 -7.46 -25.34 0.09
CA LEU A 173 -7.22 -24.54 -1.11
C LEU A 173 -6.63 -25.39 -2.23
N ALA A 174 -5.65 -26.25 -1.94
CA ALA A 174 -5.04 -27.15 -2.92
C ALA A 174 -6.04 -28.17 -3.51
N ALA A 175 -7.15 -28.44 -2.82
CA ALA A 175 -8.22 -29.33 -3.26
C ALA A 175 -9.32 -28.63 -4.08
N VAL A 176 -9.25 -27.30 -4.27
CA VAL A 176 -10.19 -26.56 -5.11
C VAL A 176 -10.13 -27.05 -6.56
N GLU A 177 -11.30 -27.28 -7.15
CA GLU A 177 -11.41 -27.76 -8.52
C GLU A 177 -10.90 -26.72 -9.52
N ASP A 178 -10.13 -27.20 -10.50
CA ASP A 178 -9.53 -26.39 -11.56
C ASP A 178 -8.69 -25.20 -11.06
N LEU A 179 -8.10 -25.30 -9.87
CA LEU A 179 -7.34 -24.21 -9.25
C LEU A 179 -6.22 -23.66 -10.17
N GLN A 180 -5.49 -24.54 -10.87
CA GLN A 180 -4.46 -24.09 -11.83
C GLN A 180 -5.07 -23.34 -13.02
N GLN A 181 -6.24 -23.75 -13.50
CA GLN A 181 -6.92 -23.06 -14.62
C GLN A 181 -7.41 -21.68 -14.19
N ARG A 182 -7.98 -21.58 -12.98
CA ARG A 182 -8.42 -20.31 -12.36
C ARG A 182 -7.24 -19.35 -12.17
N ALA A 183 -6.11 -19.85 -11.67
CA ALA A 183 -4.88 -19.07 -11.52
C ALA A 183 -4.32 -18.61 -12.88
N ASP A 184 -4.30 -19.49 -13.89
CA ASP A 184 -3.84 -19.15 -15.24
C ASP A 184 -4.73 -18.09 -15.90
N HIS A 185 -6.03 -18.10 -15.64
CA HIS A 185 -6.97 -17.09 -16.13
C HIS A 185 -6.68 -15.70 -15.54
N ALA A 186 -6.53 -15.61 -14.22
CA ALA A 186 -6.20 -14.35 -13.55
C ALA A 186 -4.82 -13.81 -13.96
N GLU A 187 -3.83 -14.71 -14.09
CA GLU A 187 -2.49 -14.36 -14.55
C GLU A 187 -2.51 -13.84 -15.99
N ARG A 188 -3.34 -14.43 -16.87
CA ARG A 188 -3.52 -13.94 -18.23
C ARG A 188 -4.08 -12.53 -18.25
N ALA A 189 -5.14 -12.26 -17.49
CA ALA A 189 -5.72 -10.93 -17.39
C ALA A 189 -4.69 -9.90 -16.88
N SER A 190 -3.88 -10.28 -15.89
CA SER A 190 -2.79 -9.45 -15.37
C SER A 190 -1.72 -9.15 -16.43
N GLN A 191 -1.24 -10.19 -17.12
CA GLN A 191 -0.25 -10.04 -18.19
C GLN A 191 -0.78 -9.26 -19.37
N GLU A 192 -2.04 -9.40 -19.75
CA GLU A 192 -2.66 -8.62 -20.82
C GLU A 192 -2.74 -7.15 -20.46
N ARG A 193 -3.15 -6.80 -19.24
CA ARG A 193 -3.14 -5.40 -18.77
C ARG A 193 -1.74 -4.80 -18.82
N MET A 194 -0.75 -5.54 -18.34
CA MET A 194 0.65 -5.09 -18.28
C MET A 194 1.30 -5.01 -19.68
N ASN A 195 1.01 -5.97 -20.55
CA ASN A 195 1.60 -6.08 -21.88
C ASN A 195 0.79 -5.36 -22.97
N ARG A 196 -0.31 -4.67 -22.62
CA ARG A 196 -1.20 -3.99 -23.58
C ARG A 196 -0.44 -3.05 -24.53
N ARG A 197 0.68 -2.50 -24.07
CA ARG A 197 1.53 -1.53 -24.79
C ARG A 197 2.81 -2.12 -25.38
N LEU A 198 3.07 -3.42 -25.22
CA LEU A 198 4.29 -4.10 -25.70
C LEU A 198 4.03 -4.84 -27.02
N PHE A 199 4.85 -4.57 -28.05
CA PHE A 199 4.78 -5.21 -29.36
C PHE A 199 6.17 -5.70 -29.83
N PRO A 200 6.29 -6.95 -30.34
CA PRO A 200 5.25 -7.98 -30.37
C PRO A 200 4.85 -8.42 -28.96
N ARG A 201 3.57 -8.83 -28.78
CA ARG A 201 3.09 -9.26 -27.46
C ARG A 201 3.90 -10.47 -26.99
N PRO A 202 4.48 -10.43 -25.78
CA PRO A 202 5.15 -11.60 -25.22
C PRO A 202 4.19 -12.78 -25.12
N ALA A 203 4.71 -14.00 -25.29
CA ALA A 203 3.94 -15.21 -25.06
C ALA A 203 3.45 -15.28 -23.61
N PHE A 204 2.22 -15.77 -23.43
CA PHE A 204 1.61 -15.97 -22.11
C PHE A 204 2.48 -16.89 -21.25
N ARG A 205 2.68 -16.50 -19.99
CA ARG A 205 3.31 -17.35 -18.98
C ARG A 205 2.25 -17.85 -18.00
N ARG A 206 2.20 -19.15 -17.78
CA ARG A 206 1.32 -19.76 -16.77
C ARG A 206 1.67 -19.26 -15.37
N ALA A 207 0.67 -19.25 -14.50
CA ALA A 207 0.88 -18.89 -13.11
C ALA A 207 1.81 -19.93 -12.45
N SER A 208 2.86 -19.49 -11.77
CA SER A 208 3.75 -20.39 -11.00
C SER A 208 3.08 -20.92 -9.73
N TRP A 209 2.07 -20.19 -9.27
CA TRP A 209 1.02 -20.62 -8.37
C TRP A 209 -0.06 -21.36 -9.18
N PRO A 210 -0.66 -22.48 -8.74
CA PRO A 210 -0.61 -23.16 -7.43
C PRO A 210 0.53 -24.15 -7.21
N ALA A 211 1.42 -24.37 -8.19
CA ALA A 211 2.54 -25.31 -8.03
C ALA A 211 3.48 -24.94 -6.85
N THR A 212 3.59 -23.66 -6.50
CA THR A 212 4.27 -23.24 -5.26
C THR A 212 3.51 -23.62 -3.99
N LEU A 213 2.16 -23.69 -3.99
CA LEU A 213 1.36 -24.24 -2.88
C LEU A 213 1.74 -25.68 -2.61
N HIS A 214 1.68 -26.49 -3.66
CA HIS A 214 1.87 -27.92 -3.54
C HIS A 214 3.25 -28.22 -3.01
N ARG A 215 4.28 -27.52 -3.51
CA ARG A 215 5.64 -27.62 -2.97
C ARG A 215 5.77 -27.14 -1.52
N ALA A 216 5.02 -26.12 -1.12
CA ALA A 216 5.00 -25.69 0.27
C ALA A 216 4.37 -26.77 1.17
N ILE A 217 3.24 -27.35 0.76
CA ILE A 217 2.57 -28.47 1.44
C ILE A 217 3.50 -29.69 1.54
N GLU A 218 4.11 -30.10 0.43
CA GLU A 218 5.05 -31.25 0.39
C GLU A 218 6.24 -31.09 1.33
N ARG A 219 6.77 -29.86 1.45
CA ARG A 219 7.91 -29.53 2.33
C ARG A 219 7.51 -29.19 3.74
N ASP A 220 6.20 -29.17 3.99
CA ASP A 220 5.63 -28.73 5.24
C ASP A 220 6.06 -27.31 5.67
N ALA A 221 6.16 -26.42 4.67
CA ALA A 221 6.70 -25.08 4.81
C ALA A 221 5.57 -24.09 5.15
N VAL A 222 5.18 -24.05 6.42
CA VAL A 222 4.05 -23.24 6.94
C VAL A 222 4.11 -21.75 6.55
N PRO A 223 5.26 -21.05 6.63
CA PRO A 223 5.34 -19.64 6.21
C PRO A 223 5.03 -19.43 4.73
N GLU A 224 5.49 -20.35 3.89
CA GLU A 224 5.25 -20.38 2.45
C GLU A 224 3.78 -20.69 2.17
N MET A 225 3.20 -21.69 2.84
CA MET A 225 1.76 -21.98 2.76
C MET A 225 0.93 -20.76 3.10
N PHE A 226 1.24 -20.08 4.21
CA PHE A 226 0.57 -18.86 4.63
C PHE A 226 0.59 -17.82 3.50
N HIS A 227 1.77 -17.42 3.04
CA HIS A 227 1.90 -16.41 1.97
C HIS A 227 1.11 -16.72 0.71
N GLU A 228 1.04 -18.00 0.39
CA GLU A 228 0.41 -18.51 -0.81
C GLU A 228 -1.12 -18.55 -0.72
N ILE A 229 -1.70 -18.97 0.42
CA ILE A 229 -3.16 -18.99 0.60
C ILE A 229 -3.78 -17.59 0.55
N ARG A 230 -3.02 -16.53 0.86
CA ARG A 230 -3.47 -15.13 0.78
C ARG A 230 -4.06 -14.74 -0.57
N LYS A 231 -3.62 -15.38 -1.67
CA LYS A 231 -4.09 -15.04 -3.03
C LYS A 231 -5.61 -15.16 -3.19
N VAL A 232 -6.25 -15.98 -2.36
CA VAL A 232 -7.71 -16.20 -2.32
C VAL A 232 -8.47 -14.99 -1.77
N THR A 233 -7.84 -14.17 -0.93
CA THR A 233 -8.47 -12.97 -0.36
C THR A 233 -8.39 -11.77 -1.30
N LEU A 234 -7.88 -11.96 -2.52
CA LEU A 234 -7.65 -10.91 -3.49
C LEU A 234 -8.48 -11.24 -4.74
N PRO A 235 -9.72 -10.73 -4.87
CA PRO A 235 -10.61 -11.05 -5.99
C PRO A 235 -10.00 -10.71 -7.36
N ALA A 236 -9.14 -9.69 -7.40
CA ALA A 236 -8.39 -9.30 -8.59
C ALA A 236 -7.29 -10.31 -9.00
N VAL A 237 -6.94 -11.25 -8.11
CA VAL A 237 -5.87 -12.25 -8.26
C VAL A 237 -6.42 -13.66 -8.39
N LEU A 238 -7.50 -13.99 -7.69
CA LEU A 238 -8.14 -15.31 -7.80
C LEU A 238 -9.61 -15.21 -7.38
N ASP A 239 -10.51 -15.41 -8.35
CA ASP A 239 -11.93 -15.57 -8.07
C ASP A 239 -12.27 -17.06 -7.98
N LEU A 240 -12.63 -17.51 -6.77
CA LEU A 240 -13.08 -18.88 -6.55
C LEU A 240 -14.60 -19.03 -6.81
N GLY A 241 -15.35 -17.93 -6.87
CA GLY A 241 -16.79 -17.95 -6.94
C GLY A 241 -17.46 -18.29 -5.59
N PRO A 242 -18.79 -18.34 -5.57
CA PRO A 242 -19.58 -18.47 -4.33
C PRO A 242 -19.42 -19.83 -3.64
N ASP A 243 -19.11 -20.89 -4.40
CA ASP A 243 -19.00 -22.26 -3.88
C ASP A 243 -17.86 -22.43 -2.86
N TYR A 244 -16.88 -21.53 -2.87
CA TYR A 244 -15.75 -21.51 -1.94
C TYR A 244 -15.77 -20.29 -1.01
N ALA A 245 -16.90 -19.60 -0.86
CA ALA A 245 -17.01 -18.39 -0.02
C ALA A 245 -16.58 -18.64 1.43
N GLU A 246 -16.90 -19.81 2.00
CA GLU A 246 -16.46 -20.18 3.34
C GLU A 246 -14.93 -20.32 3.46
N LEU A 247 -14.28 -20.85 2.43
CA LEU A 247 -12.82 -20.94 2.39
C LEU A 247 -12.19 -19.55 2.30
N VAL A 248 -12.73 -18.67 1.44
CA VAL A 248 -12.29 -17.28 1.33
C VAL A 248 -12.46 -16.54 2.65
N ALA A 249 -13.61 -16.70 3.32
CA ALA A 249 -13.89 -16.09 4.60
C ALA A 249 -12.94 -16.58 5.70
N ALA A 250 -12.65 -17.88 5.74
CA ALA A 250 -11.72 -18.48 6.70
C ALA A 250 -10.28 -17.96 6.50
N VAL A 251 -9.80 -17.89 5.26
CA VAL A 251 -8.46 -17.31 4.96
C VAL A 251 -8.43 -15.82 5.30
N SER A 252 -9.48 -15.07 4.98
CA SER A 252 -9.58 -13.64 5.33
C SER A 252 -9.59 -13.41 6.85
N ALA A 253 -10.30 -14.26 7.61
CA ALA A 253 -10.31 -14.20 9.07
C ALA A 253 -8.93 -14.49 9.67
N LEU A 254 -8.23 -15.52 9.17
CA LEU A 254 -6.85 -15.85 9.53
C LEU A 254 -5.92 -14.64 9.37
N TYR A 255 -5.98 -13.97 8.20
CA TYR A 255 -5.15 -12.79 7.92
C TYR A 255 -5.50 -11.57 8.77
N ARG A 256 -6.79 -11.38 9.07
CA ARG A 256 -7.24 -10.30 9.96
C ARG A 256 -6.69 -10.53 11.38
N ALA A 257 -6.80 -11.75 11.89
CA ALA A 257 -6.27 -12.12 13.21
C ALA A 257 -4.75 -11.94 13.31
N GLU A 258 -4.00 -12.28 12.25
CA GLU A 258 -2.55 -12.02 12.18
C GLU A 258 -2.25 -10.52 12.22
N SER A 259 -2.95 -9.73 11.41
CA SER A 259 -2.75 -8.28 11.34
C SER A 259 -3.07 -7.61 12.68
N GLU A 260 -4.14 -8.03 13.35
CA GLU A 260 -4.48 -7.56 14.71
C GLU A 260 -3.41 -7.94 15.72
N ALA A 261 -2.89 -9.17 15.70
CA ALA A 261 -1.83 -9.61 16.60
C ALA A 261 -0.53 -8.79 16.40
N VAL A 262 -0.13 -8.56 15.15
CA VAL A 262 1.00 -7.70 14.81
C VAL A 262 0.76 -6.27 15.25
N HIS A 263 -0.42 -5.71 14.98
CA HIS A 263 -0.77 -4.34 15.34
C HIS A 263 -0.75 -4.16 16.86
N ARG A 264 -1.34 -5.07 17.65
CA ARG A 264 -1.29 -5.03 19.12
C ARG A 264 0.13 -4.93 19.66
N VAL A 265 1.06 -5.72 19.12
CA VAL A 265 2.47 -5.70 19.59
C VAL A 265 3.19 -4.42 19.17
N LEU A 266 2.90 -3.90 17.98
CA LEU A 266 3.48 -2.64 17.50
C LEU A 266 2.91 -1.43 18.25
N SER A 267 1.60 -1.38 18.50
CA SER A 267 0.95 -0.36 19.34
C SER A 267 1.51 -0.39 20.76
N ALA A 268 1.60 -1.55 21.41
CA ALA A 268 2.19 -1.65 22.76
C ALA A 268 3.70 -1.28 22.82
N ARG A 269 4.42 -1.32 21.69
CA ARG A 269 5.79 -0.79 21.58
C ARG A 269 5.80 0.70 21.33
N TRP A 270 4.84 1.20 20.57
CA TRP A 270 4.63 2.61 20.33
C TRP A 270 4.23 3.33 21.62
N ASP A 271 3.26 2.80 22.37
CA ASP A 271 2.80 3.34 23.66
C ASP A 271 3.95 3.36 24.69
N ARG A 272 4.81 2.34 24.71
CA ARG A 272 6.00 2.32 25.59
C ARG A 272 7.09 3.30 25.20
N ARG A 273 7.11 3.77 23.94
CA ARG A 273 8.13 4.68 23.43
C ARG A 273 7.64 6.13 23.41
N TRP A 274 6.35 6.34 23.19
CA TRP A 274 5.73 7.64 22.88
C TRP A 274 4.36 7.84 23.55
N GLY A 275 3.92 6.93 24.42
CA GLY A 275 2.72 7.14 25.23
C GLY A 275 2.89 8.30 26.21
N PRO A 276 1.79 8.81 26.79
CA PRO A 276 1.84 9.92 27.74
C PRO A 276 2.80 9.59 28.90
N ASP A 277 3.56 10.59 29.33
CA ASP A 277 4.48 10.47 30.46
C ASP A 277 3.66 10.10 31.70
N PRO A 278 3.95 8.99 32.42
CA PRO A 278 3.20 8.59 33.62
C PRO A 278 3.19 9.68 34.71
N ASP A 279 4.08 10.67 34.62
CA ASP A 279 4.17 11.80 35.53
C ASP A 279 3.57 13.11 34.97
N THR A 280 2.82 13.08 33.85
CA THR A 280 2.03 14.24 33.43
C THR A 280 0.82 14.35 34.36
N PRO A 281 0.71 15.33 35.27
CA PRO A 281 -0.49 15.49 36.07
C PRO A 281 -1.65 15.82 35.12
N ASP A 282 -2.82 15.24 35.42
CA ASP A 282 -4.08 15.56 34.73
C ASP A 282 -4.36 17.07 34.88
N GLU A 283 -3.89 17.88 33.94
CA GLU A 283 -4.37 19.25 33.79
C GLU A 283 -5.74 19.21 33.13
N GLU A 284 -6.78 19.11 33.97
CA GLU A 284 -7.92 20.03 34.06
C GLU A 284 -9.18 19.34 34.59
N SER A 285 -9.54 19.63 35.85
CA SER A 285 -10.83 20.25 36.26
C SER A 285 -10.99 20.25 37.78
#